data_AF-A0A950Z2N5-F1
#
_entry.id   AF-A0A950Z2N5-F1
#
_cell.length_a   1.000
_cell.length_b   1.000
_cell.length_c   1.000
_cell.angle_alpha   90.00
_cell.angle_beta   90.00
_cell.angle_gamma   90.00
#
_symmetry.space_group_name_H-M   'P 1'
#
loop_
_entity.id
_entity.type
_entity.pdbx_description
1 polymer ?
#
loop_
_entity_poly.entity_id
_entity_poly.type
_entity_poly.pdbx_seq_one_letter_code
_entity_poly.pdbx_strand_id
1 'polypeptide(L)'
;MRKLILLLSFRLCLLQAQSEVQAPPSVDESIDLVLHQTPALNQAHVGFLFTDLDSGSVLAEKNSDELFTPASNAKLFVTALGLERLGPNYKFQTKLLIEGPWSPGQTVVSGLRLVGGGDPNLSGRVFPYQVHPPAADPLSPLRPFVEAVWAAGIREVDGNVTGVSTRYAGDLYPDGWTVDDVSYGYGAPVSALALNDTTEQVTVRPGHPGGAARLEISPSVGELVILNQVLTTATPGV
;
A
#
# COMPACT_ATOMS: atom_id res chain seq x y z
N MET A 1 -9.82 28.59 -93.51
CA MET A 1 -10.09 27.97 -92.19
C MET A 1 -8.79 27.35 -91.66
N ARG A 2 -8.11 28.03 -90.72
CA ARG A 2 -7.01 27.46 -89.92
C ARG A 2 -7.12 28.06 -88.52
N LYS A 3 -7.40 27.21 -87.52
CA LYS A 3 -7.53 27.60 -86.10
C LYS A 3 -6.14 27.68 -85.48
N LEU A 4 -5.81 28.83 -84.89
CA LEU A 4 -4.61 29.06 -84.09
C LEU A 4 -4.96 28.77 -82.62
N ILE A 5 -4.30 27.80 -82.00
CA ILE A 5 -4.50 27.41 -80.60
C ILE A 5 -3.56 28.25 -79.73
N LEU A 6 -4.13 29.01 -78.80
CA LEU A 6 -3.42 29.79 -77.79
C LEU A 6 -3.21 28.90 -76.55
N LEU A 7 -1.96 28.58 -76.21
CA LEU A 7 -1.61 27.86 -74.98
C LEU A 7 -1.30 28.87 -73.86
N LEU A 8 -2.25 29.01 -72.93
CA LEU A 8 -2.10 29.79 -71.71
C LEU A 8 -1.41 28.92 -70.66
N SER A 9 -0.19 29.28 -70.23
CA SER A 9 0.53 28.58 -69.17
C SER A 9 0.11 29.12 -67.80
N PHE A 10 -0.59 28.29 -67.04
CA PHE A 10 -0.98 28.56 -65.65
C PHE A 10 0.18 28.11 -64.74
N ARG A 11 1.03 29.04 -64.27
CA ARG A 11 2.01 28.73 -63.22
C ARG A 11 1.31 28.67 -61.87
N LEU A 12 1.02 27.46 -61.41
CA LEU A 12 0.54 27.19 -60.06
C LEU A 12 1.71 27.43 -59.09
N CYS A 13 1.63 28.51 -58.31
CA CYS A 13 2.56 28.79 -57.22
C CYS A 13 2.17 27.89 -56.04
N LEU A 14 2.83 26.74 -55.91
CA LEU A 14 2.72 25.87 -54.73
C LEU A 14 3.49 26.54 -53.58
N LEU A 15 2.79 27.30 -52.74
CA LEU A 15 3.27 27.64 -51.40
C LEU A 15 3.28 26.34 -50.58
N GLN A 16 4.43 25.67 -50.48
CA GLN A 16 4.62 24.64 -49.49
C GLN A 16 4.76 25.31 -48.12
N ALA A 17 3.68 25.29 -47.33
CA ALA A 17 3.82 25.41 -45.89
C ALA A 17 4.55 24.14 -45.41
N GLN A 18 5.88 24.20 -45.35
CA GLN A 18 6.64 23.21 -44.59
C GLN A 18 6.31 23.45 -43.13
N SER A 19 5.49 22.58 -42.55
CA SER A 19 5.45 22.41 -41.11
C SER A 19 6.82 21.88 -40.70
N GLU A 20 7.72 22.73 -40.22
CA GLU A 20 8.92 22.25 -39.55
C GLU A 20 8.44 21.40 -38.37
N VAL A 21 8.68 20.10 -38.45
CA VAL A 21 8.54 19.22 -37.30
C VAL A 21 9.65 19.63 -36.35
N GLN A 22 9.30 20.50 -35.39
CA GLN A 22 10.24 20.98 -34.40
C GLN A 22 10.78 19.76 -33.63
N ALA A 23 12.10 19.64 -33.56
CA ALA A 23 12.73 18.57 -32.78
C ALA A 23 12.19 18.62 -31.35
N PRO A 24 12.00 17.46 -30.68
CA PRO A 24 11.61 17.47 -29.28
C PRO A 24 12.63 18.27 -28.46
N PRO A 25 12.17 18.98 -27.41
CA PRO A 25 13.07 19.74 -26.55
C PRO A 25 14.13 18.82 -25.95
N SER A 26 15.32 19.36 -25.71
CA SER A 26 16.36 18.68 -24.93
C SER A 26 15.86 18.37 -23.51
N VAL A 27 16.59 17.50 -22.81
CA VAL A 27 16.28 17.16 -21.41
C VAL A 27 16.29 18.41 -20.53
N ASP A 28 17.31 19.26 -20.69
CA ASP A 28 17.44 20.52 -19.94
C ASP A 28 16.28 21.47 -20.24
N GLU A 29 15.95 21.70 -21.51
CA GLU A 29 14.80 22.55 -21.90
C GLU A 29 13.48 22.02 -21.35
N SER A 30 13.30 20.70 -21.35
CA SER A 30 12.10 20.05 -20.79
C SER A 30 12.01 20.25 -19.28
N ILE A 31 13.13 20.11 -18.56
CA ILE A 31 13.20 20.32 -17.11
C ILE A 31 12.90 21.78 -16.78
N ASP A 32 13.55 22.73 -17.47
CA ASP A 32 13.34 24.17 -17.26
C ASP A 32 11.88 24.55 -17.51
N LEU A 33 11.27 24.00 -18.57
CA LEU A 33 9.84 24.16 -18.84
C LEU A 33 8.98 23.70 -17.65
N VAL A 34 9.22 22.50 -17.11
CA VAL A 34 8.44 22.00 -15.96
C VAL A 34 8.66 22.86 -14.73
N LEU A 35 9.91 23.23 -14.43
CA LEU A 35 10.25 24.05 -13.25
C LEU A 35 9.59 25.43 -13.33
N HIS A 36 9.61 26.08 -14.49
CA HIS A 36 9.02 27.41 -14.68
C HIS A 36 7.49 27.40 -14.80
N GLN A 37 6.91 26.35 -15.41
CA GLN A 37 5.47 26.24 -15.61
C GLN A 37 4.72 25.66 -14.42
N THR A 38 5.42 25.25 -13.35
CA THR A 38 4.81 24.71 -12.14
C THR A 38 4.97 25.70 -10.98
N PRO A 39 4.00 26.62 -10.76
CA PRO A 39 4.09 27.64 -9.71
C PRO A 39 4.39 27.10 -8.31
N ALA A 40 3.93 25.88 -8.01
CA ALA A 40 4.19 25.21 -6.73
C ALA A 40 5.68 24.92 -6.48
N LEU A 41 6.52 24.86 -7.53
CA LEU A 41 7.95 24.61 -7.41
C LEU A 41 8.77 25.89 -7.15
N ASN A 42 8.19 27.08 -7.34
CA ASN A 42 8.92 28.35 -7.19
C ASN A 42 9.49 28.59 -5.79
N GLN A 43 8.90 27.96 -4.76
CA GLN A 43 9.36 28.04 -3.36
C GLN A 43 9.79 26.67 -2.83
N ALA A 44 9.79 25.63 -3.67
CA ALA A 44 10.15 24.29 -3.25
C ALA A 44 11.67 24.12 -3.28
N HIS A 45 12.20 23.34 -2.34
CA HIS A 45 13.54 22.79 -2.46
C HIS A 45 13.48 21.56 -3.37
N VAL A 46 14.04 21.65 -4.57
CA VAL A 46 13.94 20.61 -5.61
C VAL A 46 15.32 20.03 -5.90
N GLY A 47 15.44 18.72 -5.74
CA GLY A 47 16.59 17.93 -6.19
C GLY A 47 16.18 16.85 -7.17
N PHE A 48 17.02 16.60 -8.19
CA PHE A 48 16.87 15.48 -9.12
C PHE A 48 18.23 15.03 -9.65
N LEU A 49 18.29 13.77 -10.05
CA LEU A 49 19.42 13.16 -10.74
C LEU A 49 18.86 12.19 -11.78
N PHE A 50 19.11 12.46 -13.05
CA PHE A 50 18.78 11.56 -14.15
C PHE A 50 20.06 10.94 -14.67
N THR A 51 20.05 9.61 -14.77
CA THR A 51 21.23 8.83 -15.15
C THR A 51 20.82 7.80 -16.19
N ASP A 52 21.63 7.69 -17.24
CA ASP A 52 21.52 6.61 -18.21
C ASP A 52 22.04 5.31 -17.59
N LEU A 53 21.19 4.27 -17.57
CA LEU A 53 21.51 3.03 -16.85
C LEU A 53 22.57 2.17 -17.57
N ASP A 54 22.72 2.31 -18.89
CA ASP A 54 23.66 1.53 -19.68
C ASP A 54 25.09 2.10 -19.59
N SER A 55 25.23 3.41 -19.73
CA SER A 55 26.52 4.11 -19.71
C SER A 55 26.93 4.63 -18.33
N GLY A 56 25.98 4.78 -17.40
CA GLY A 56 26.18 5.45 -16.12
C GLY A 56 26.33 6.97 -16.21
N SER A 57 26.10 7.56 -17.39
CA SER A 57 26.25 9.00 -17.61
C SER A 57 25.12 9.78 -16.96
N VAL A 58 25.45 10.87 -16.28
CA VAL A 58 24.46 11.84 -15.78
C VAL A 58 23.90 12.62 -16.96
N LEU A 59 22.58 12.59 -17.11
CA LEU A 59 21.83 13.28 -18.16
C LEU A 59 21.40 14.67 -17.73
N ALA A 60 21.01 14.83 -16.47
CA ALA A 60 20.71 16.12 -15.83
C ALA A 60 20.71 15.94 -14.30
N GLU A 61 21.09 16.98 -13.58
CA GLU A 61 21.04 16.99 -12.12
C GLU A 61 20.82 18.39 -11.55
N LYS A 62 20.24 18.44 -10.34
CA LYS A 62 20.12 19.65 -9.53
C LYS A 62 20.07 19.23 -8.07
N ASN A 63 20.87 19.86 -7.22
CA ASN A 63 20.92 19.60 -5.77
C ASN A 63 20.99 18.09 -5.45
N SER A 64 21.67 17.31 -6.28
CA SER A 64 21.66 15.84 -6.26
C SER A 64 22.39 15.26 -5.04
N ASP A 65 23.28 16.05 -4.42
CA ASP A 65 24.07 15.75 -3.23
C ASP A 65 23.48 16.34 -1.94
N GLU A 66 22.34 17.04 -2.01
CA GLU A 66 21.67 17.63 -0.85
C GLU A 66 20.75 16.64 -0.12
N LEU A 67 20.44 16.95 1.14
CA LEU A 67 19.55 16.13 1.97
C LEU A 67 18.09 16.54 1.83
N PHE A 68 17.22 15.55 1.67
CA PHE A 68 15.76 15.71 1.56
C PHE A 68 15.03 14.75 2.50
N THR A 69 13.81 15.11 2.89
CA THR A 69 12.87 14.14 3.49
C THR A 69 12.34 13.22 2.39
N PRO A 70 12.71 11.93 2.37
CA PRO A 70 12.40 11.06 1.24
C PRO A 70 10.93 10.61 1.18
N ALA A 71 10.16 10.84 2.25
CA ALA A 71 8.83 10.28 2.44
C ALA A 71 8.84 8.76 2.14
N SER A 72 7.88 8.27 1.36
CA SER A 72 7.81 6.84 1.00
C SER A 72 8.96 6.36 0.09
N ASN A 73 9.82 7.23 -0.46
CA ASN A 73 11.02 6.79 -1.16
C ASN A 73 12.02 6.10 -0.23
N ALA A 74 11.93 6.33 1.10
CA ALA A 74 12.67 5.55 2.09
C ALA A 74 12.47 4.03 1.95
N LYS A 75 11.31 3.60 1.40
CA LYS A 75 10.99 2.19 1.16
C LYS A 75 11.96 1.51 0.20
N LEU A 76 12.62 2.25 -0.70
CA LEU A 76 13.63 1.68 -1.60
C LEU A 76 14.80 1.08 -0.80
N PHE A 77 15.30 1.81 0.20
CA PHE A 77 16.44 1.36 1.02
C PHE A 77 16.09 0.16 1.88
N VAL A 78 14.97 0.18 2.60
CA VAL A 78 14.57 -0.94 3.46
C VAL A 78 14.16 -2.17 2.64
N THR A 79 13.62 -2.00 1.43
CA THR A 79 13.34 -3.11 0.52
C THR A 79 14.63 -3.74 0.02
N ALA A 80 15.61 -2.93 -0.40
CA ALA A 80 16.92 -3.43 -0.82
C ALA A 80 17.62 -4.20 0.31
N LEU A 81 17.63 -3.65 1.53
CA LEU A 81 18.17 -4.32 2.71
C LEU A 81 17.42 -5.63 3.01
N GLY A 82 16.09 -5.64 2.93
CA GLY A 82 15.27 -6.83 3.13
C GLY A 82 15.62 -7.93 2.13
N LEU A 83 15.73 -7.58 0.84
CA LEU A 83 16.13 -8.52 -0.21
C LEU A 83 17.56 -9.04 -0.02
N GLU A 84 18.50 -8.18 0.39
CA GLU A 84 19.89 -8.56 0.67
C GLU A 84 19.99 -9.53 1.86
N ARG A 85 19.26 -9.26 2.95
CA ARG A 85 19.40 -10.01 4.22
C ARG A 85 18.53 -11.25 4.30
N LEU A 86 17.30 -11.20 3.78
CA LEU A 86 16.35 -12.30 3.86
C LEU A 86 16.37 -13.14 2.57
N GLY A 87 16.68 -12.51 1.44
CA GLY A 87 16.53 -13.10 0.12
C GLY A 87 15.09 -13.01 -0.41
N PRO A 88 14.90 -13.11 -1.74
CA PRO A 88 13.59 -12.95 -2.37
C PRO A 88 12.60 -14.09 -2.05
N ASN A 89 13.10 -15.22 -1.52
CA ASN A 89 12.31 -16.41 -1.22
C ASN A 89 12.04 -16.60 0.28
N TYR A 90 12.39 -15.62 1.11
CA TYR A 90 12.13 -15.70 2.55
C TYR A 90 10.64 -15.84 2.83
N LYS A 91 10.30 -16.70 3.79
CA LYS A 91 8.93 -16.89 4.27
C LYS A 91 8.89 -16.66 5.76
N PHE A 92 8.03 -15.74 6.18
CA PHE A 92 7.70 -15.58 7.59
C PHE A 92 7.02 -16.84 8.14
N GLN A 93 7.18 -17.10 9.44
CA GLN A 93 6.65 -18.30 10.08
C GLN A 93 5.87 -17.95 11.33
N THR A 94 4.54 -18.09 11.27
CA THR A 94 3.68 -18.06 12.46
C THR A 94 3.41 -19.48 12.92
N LYS A 95 3.52 -19.75 14.22
CA LYS A 95 3.42 -21.11 14.78
C LYS A 95 2.32 -21.19 15.82
N LEU A 96 1.53 -22.26 15.80
CA LEU A 96 0.67 -22.62 16.93
C LEU A 96 1.34 -23.72 17.74
N LEU A 97 1.52 -23.48 19.04
CA LEU A 97 2.14 -24.42 19.97
C LEU A 97 1.10 -24.86 21.01
N ILE A 98 1.14 -26.13 21.40
CA ILE A 98 0.42 -26.62 22.58
C ILE A 98 1.26 -26.31 23.82
N GLU A 99 0.62 -25.80 24.86
CA GLU A 99 1.28 -25.60 26.15
C GLU A 99 1.22 -26.87 26.98
N GLY A 100 2.37 -27.31 27.49
CA GLY A 100 2.48 -28.52 28.29
C GLY A 100 2.56 -29.80 27.45
N PRO A 101 2.55 -30.97 28.12
CA PRO A 101 2.61 -32.26 27.46
C PRO A 101 1.32 -32.53 26.68
N TRP A 102 1.46 -33.06 25.47
CA TRP A 102 0.34 -33.56 24.68
C TRP A 102 0.74 -34.84 23.94
N SER A 103 -0.20 -35.74 23.72
CA SER A 103 -0.04 -37.00 22.99
C SER A 103 -1.26 -37.27 22.09
N PRO A 104 -1.07 -37.93 20.93
CA PRO A 104 -2.17 -38.31 20.07
C PRO A 104 -3.26 -39.08 20.81
N GLY A 105 -4.51 -38.67 20.63
CA GLY A 105 -5.68 -39.22 21.33
C GLY A 105 -6.13 -38.42 22.55
N GLN A 106 -5.32 -37.47 23.05
CA GLN A 106 -5.78 -36.50 24.05
C GLN A 106 -6.66 -35.44 23.41
N THR A 107 -7.87 -35.27 23.96
CA THR A 107 -8.88 -34.32 23.47
C THR A 107 -8.87 -32.98 24.20
N VAL A 108 -8.18 -32.88 25.34
CA VAL A 108 -8.07 -31.66 26.16
C VAL A 108 -6.60 -31.26 26.23
N VAL A 109 -6.31 -29.97 26.10
CA VAL A 109 -4.97 -29.39 26.27
C VAL A 109 -5.00 -28.25 27.28
N SER A 110 -3.89 -28.03 27.99
CA SER A 110 -3.78 -26.99 29.02
C SER A 110 -3.62 -25.57 28.46
N GLY A 111 -3.40 -25.41 27.16
CA GLY A 111 -3.22 -24.10 26.56
C GLY A 111 -2.72 -24.16 25.13
N LEU A 112 -2.86 -23.04 24.43
CA LEU A 112 -2.34 -22.83 23.08
C LEU A 112 -1.60 -21.49 23.00
N ARG A 113 -0.49 -21.45 22.26
CA ARG A 113 0.24 -20.22 21.95
C ARG A 113 0.35 -20.00 20.46
N LEU A 114 -0.19 -18.88 19.97
CA LEU A 114 0.05 -18.40 18.62
C LEU A 114 1.29 -17.49 18.63
N VAL A 115 2.41 -18.01 18.16
CA VAL A 115 3.70 -17.33 18.14
C VAL A 115 3.92 -16.63 16.81
N GLY A 116 3.96 -15.31 16.84
CA GLY A 116 4.16 -14.45 15.67
C GLY A 116 5.61 -14.48 15.16
N GLY A 117 5.77 -14.75 13.87
CA GLY A 117 7.06 -14.73 13.19
C GLY A 117 7.45 -13.40 12.55
N GLY A 118 6.59 -12.38 12.68
CA GLY A 118 6.72 -11.13 11.95
C GLY A 118 6.08 -11.12 10.57
N ASP A 119 5.15 -12.03 10.30
CA ASP A 119 4.44 -12.12 9.02
C ASP A 119 3.61 -10.85 8.78
N PRO A 120 3.99 -9.98 7.81
CA PRO A 120 3.24 -8.77 7.53
C PRO A 120 1.96 -9.05 6.73
N ASN A 121 1.69 -10.32 6.39
CA ASN A 121 0.51 -10.75 5.66
C ASN A 121 -0.24 -11.91 6.35
N LEU A 122 -0.30 -11.91 7.68
CA LEU A 122 -1.30 -12.69 8.39
C LEU A 122 -2.67 -11.99 8.25
N SER A 123 -3.16 -11.87 7.01
CA SER A 123 -4.40 -11.17 6.65
C SER A 123 -5.14 -11.86 5.48
N GLY A 124 -6.39 -11.46 5.24
CA GLY A 124 -7.15 -11.90 4.06
C GLY A 124 -6.69 -11.29 2.73
N ARG A 125 -5.60 -10.49 2.70
CA ARG A 125 -5.13 -9.84 1.47
C ARG A 125 -4.66 -10.85 0.43
N VAL A 126 -4.95 -10.52 -0.82
CA VAL A 126 -4.54 -11.32 -1.98
C VAL A 126 -3.15 -10.91 -2.47
N PHE A 127 -2.40 -11.89 -2.98
CA PHE A 127 -1.14 -11.68 -3.69
C PHE A 127 -1.28 -12.14 -5.15
N PRO A 128 -0.77 -11.36 -6.13
CA PRO A 128 -0.11 -10.06 -5.98
C PRO A 128 -1.09 -8.96 -5.49
N TYR A 129 -0.54 -7.90 -4.88
CA TYR A 129 -1.31 -6.79 -4.32
C TYR A 129 -2.26 -6.18 -5.35
N GLN A 130 -3.47 -5.86 -4.91
CA GLN A 130 -4.49 -5.17 -5.69
C GLN A 130 -4.93 -3.93 -4.92
N VAL A 131 -5.10 -2.81 -5.62
CA VAL A 131 -5.58 -1.55 -5.02
C VAL A 131 -7.02 -1.70 -4.50
N HIS A 132 -7.83 -2.48 -5.21
CA HIS A 132 -9.22 -2.78 -4.86
C HIS A 132 -9.43 -4.30 -4.89
N PRO A 133 -8.92 -5.03 -3.89
CA PRO A 133 -9.11 -6.47 -3.83
C PRO A 133 -10.60 -6.78 -3.58
N PRO A 134 -11.08 -7.96 -3.99
CA PRO A 134 -12.38 -8.44 -3.55
C PRO A 134 -12.41 -8.56 -2.02
N ALA A 135 -13.61 -8.46 -1.44
CA ALA A 135 -13.77 -8.67 -0.01
C ALA A 135 -13.26 -10.07 0.37
N ALA A 136 -12.41 -10.12 1.38
CA ALA A 136 -11.87 -11.34 1.94
C ALA A 136 -12.12 -11.38 3.45
N ASP A 137 -12.23 -12.59 3.98
CA ASP A 137 -12.36 -12.80 5.42
C ASP A 137 -11.01 -12.45 6.10
N PRO A 138 -10.95 -11.38 6.93
CA PRO A 138 -9.71 -10.95 7.58
C PRO A 138 -9.17 -11.98 8.58
N LEU A 139 -10.01 -12.90 9.06
CA LEU A 139 -9.63 -13.98 9.99
C LEU A 139 -9.28 -15.28 9.27
N SER A 140 -9.42 -15.35 7.94
CA SER A 140 -9.10 -16.53 7.15
C SER A 140 -7.69 -17.11 7.36
N PRO A 141 -6.63 -16.32 7.64
CA PRO A 141 -5.30 -16.86 7.92
C PRO A 141 -5.21 -17.68 9.21
N LEU A 142 -6.19 -17.54 10.11
CA LEU A 142 -6.24 -18.33 11.35
C LEU A 142 -6.83 -19.73 11.12
N ARG A 143 -7.56 -19.94 10.03
CA ARG A 143 -8.29 -21.18 9.73
C ARG A 143 -7.38 -22.42 9.69
N PRO A 144 -6.19 -22.40 9.06
CA PRO A 144 -5.30 -23.57 9.06
C PRO A 144 -4.84 -23.99 10.47
N PHE A 145 -4.71 -23.04 11.40
CA PHE A 145 -4.36 -23.36 12.79
C PHE A 145 -5.54 -24.05 13.50
N VAL A 146 -6.77 -23.57 13.29
CA VAL A 146 -7.97 -24.20 13.84
C VAL A 146 -8.16 -25.61 13.27
N GLU A 147 -7.97 -25.78 11.97
CA GLU A 147 -8.02 -27.08 11.30
C GLU A 147 -6.98 -28.04 11.86
N ALA A 148 -5.75 -27.58 12.12
CA ALA A 148 -4.70 -28.39 12.74
C ALA A 148 -5.06 -28.84 14.16
N VAL A 149 -5.66 -27.98 14.98
CA VAL A 149 -6.15 -28.32 16.32
C VAL A 149 -7.24 -29.41 16.24
N TRP A 150 -8.20 -29.23 15.32
CA TRP A 150 -9.27 -30.20 15.10
C TRP A 150 -8.75 -31.56 14.61
N ALA A 151 -7.82 -31.54 13.66
CA ALA A 151 -7.19 -32.73 13.10
C ALA A 151 -6.33 -33.48 14.12
N ALA A 152 -5.73 -32.76 15.09
CA ALA A 152 -5.03 -33.37 16.22
C ALA A 152 -5.97 -34.06 17.23
N GLY A 153 -7.30 -33.93 17.07
CA GLY A 153 -8.28 -34.52 17.99
C GLY A 153 -8.55 -33.68 19.23
N ILE A 154 -7.96 -32.49 19.33
CA ILE A 154 -8.18 -31.54 20.42
C ILE A 154 -9.59 -30.95 20.27
N ARG A 155 -10.34 -30.91 21.37
CA ARG A 155 -11.73 -30.45 21.46
C ARG A 155 -11.93 -29.40 22.55
N GLU A 156 -11.03 -29.34 23.52
CA GLU A 156 -11.09 -28.41 24.64
C GLU A 156 -9.71 -27.86 24.97
N VAL A 157 -9.65 -26.57 25.29
CA VAL A 157 -8.48 -25.91 25.86
C VAL A 157 -8.83 -25.55 27.30
N ASP A 158 -8.36 -26.36 28.25
CA ASP A 158 -8.52 -26.14 29.69
C ASP A 158 -7.40 -25.20 30.19
N GLY A 159 -7.48 -23.96 29.72
CA GLY A 159 -6.49 -22.91 30.00
C GLY A 159 -6.57 -21.78 28.98
N ASN A 160 -5.42 -21.17 28.69
CA ASN A 160 -5.39 -19.95 27.88
C ASN A 160 -5.06 -20.22 26.41
N VAL A 161 -5.61 -19.37 25.54
CA VAL A 161 -5.12 -19.19 24.18
C VAL A 161 -4.41 -17.84 24.13
N THR A 162 -3.08 -17.84 23.96
CA THR A 162 -2.29 -16.61 24.05
C THR A 162 -1.57 -16.29 22.74
N GLY A 163 -1.51 -15.00 22.40
CA GLY A 163 -0.66 -14.49 21.33
C GLY A 163 0.72 -14.12 21.86
N VAL A 164 1.78 -14.52 21.16
CA VAL A 164 3.17 -14.20 21.51
C VAL A 164 3.79 -13.33 20.41
N SER A 165 4.04 -12.06 20.73
CA SER A 165 4.57 -11.03 19.82
C SER A 165 6.00 -10.57 20.14
N THR A 166 6.71 -11.27 21.03
CA THR A 166 7.99 -10.84 21.63
C THR A 166 9.22 -10.91 20.71
N ARG A 167 9.07 -11.27 19.43
CA ARG A 167 10.19 -11.37 18.48
C ARG A 167 10.82 -10.01 18.18
N TYR A 168 10.00 -8.95 18.15
CA TYR A 168 10.47 -7.59 17.94
C TYR A 168 10.66 -6.90 19.28
N ALA A 169 11.77 -6.16 19.40
CA ALA A 169 12.07 -5.32 20.56
C ALA A 169 11.66 -3.87 20.24
N GLY A 170 11.45 -3.09 21.30
CA GLY A 170 11.07 -1.67 21.18
C GLY A 170 9.56 -1.44 21.28
N ASP A 171 9.17 -0.19 21.08
CA ASP A 171 7.78 0.24 21.15
C ASP A 171 7.00 -0.17 19.89
N LEU A 172 5.68 -0.29 20.04
CA LEU A 172 4.78 -0.62 18.93
C LEU A 172 4.71 0.49 17.87
N TYR A 173 5.04 1.72 18.24
CA TYR A 173 5.01 2.88 17.37
C TYR A 173 6.44 3.41 17.18
N PRO A 174 6.92 3.57 15.94
CA PRO A 174 8.26 4.08 15.69
C PRO A 174 8.37 5.59 15.96
N ASP A 175 9.59 6.05 16.19
CA ASP A 175 9.90 7.47 16.33
C ASP A 175 9.54 8.25 15.06
N GLY A 176 9.05 9.49 15.26
CA GLY A 176 8.72 10.42 14.19
C GLY A 176 7.27 10.33 13.68
N TRP A 177 6.47 9.39 14.16
CA TRP A 177 5.02 9.40 13.93
C TRP A 177 4.33 10.42 14.82
N THR A 178 3.27 11.03 14.29
CA THR A 178 2.41 11.92 15.05
C THR A 178 1.24 11.15 15.64
N VAL A 179 0.63 11.69 16.70
CA VAL A 179 -0.57 11.10 17.30
C VAL A 179 -1.75 11.04 16.31
N ASP A 180 -1.77 11.92 15.31
CA ASP A 180 -2.85 11.94 14.31
C ASP A 180 -2.77 10.74 13.36
N ASP A 181 -1.56 10.22 13.13
CA ASP A 181 -1.31 9.07 12.24
C ASP A 181 -1.91 7.77 12.78
N VAL A 182 -1.97 7.60 14.11
CA VAL A 182 -2.36 6.33 14.75
C VAL A 182 -3.83 5.94 14.50
N SER A 183 -4.64 6.88 14.02
CA SER A 183 -6.03 6.64 13.63
C SER A 183 -6.17 6.04 12.23
N TYR A 184 -5.10 6.03 11.44
CA TYR A 184 -5.08 5.55 10.07
C TYR A 184 -4.30 4.24 9.93
N GLY A 185 -4.65 3.42 8.94
CA GLY A 185 -3.97 2.14 8.71
C GLY A 185 -2.48 2.25 8.38
N TYR A 186 -2.00 3.40 7.87
CA TYR A 186 -0.57 3.62 7.65
C TYR A 186 0.19 3.94 8.95
N GLY A 187 -0.52 4.27 10.03
CA GLY A 187 -0.02 4.51 11.38
C GLY A 187 -0.36 3.37 12.35
N ALA A 188 -0.67 2.17 11.83
CA ALA A 188 -0.95 0.99 12.64
C ALA A 188 0.30 0.52 13.42
N PRO A 189 0.16 0.00 14.64
CA PRO A 189 1.30 -0.46 15.44
C PRO A 189 2.00 -1.67 14.81
N VAL A 190 3.32 -1.72 14.98
CA VAL A 190 4.20 -2.77 14.49
C VAL A 190 4.35 -3.87 15.55
N SER A 191 3.95 -5.09 15.20
CA SER A 191 4.02 -6.26 16.09
C SER A 191 4.52 -7.48 15.33
N ALA A 192 5.21 -8.40 16.01
CA ALA A 192 5.58 -9.68 15.42
C ALA A 192 4.39 -10.63 15.21
N LEU A 193 3.29 -10.36 15.91
CA LEU A 193 2.00 -11.00 15.69
C LEU A 193 1.00 -9.90 15.32
N ALA A 194 0.85 -9.65 14.02
CA ALA A 194 -0.05 -8.64 13.47
C ALA A 194 -1.10 -9.35 12.61
N LEU A 195 -2.35 -9.37 13.06
CA LEU A 195 -3.47 -9.89 12.29
C LEU A 195 -4.12 -8.75 11.52
N ASN A 196 -4.45 -8.96 10.24
CA ASN A 196 -5.15 -7.98 9.41
C ASN A 196 -4.49 -6.58 9.44
N ASP A 197 -3.16 -6.54 9.30
CA ASP A 197 -2.32 -5.32 9.35
C ASP A 197 -2.43 -4.52 10.66
N THR A 198 -2.93 -5.15 11.72
CA THR A 198 -3.29 -4.48 12.97
C THR A 198 -4.35 -3.39 12.76
N THR A 199 -5.31 -3.64 11.86
CA THR A 199 -6.39 -2.71 11.53
C THR A 199 -7.77 -3.35 11.63
N GLU A 200 -8.75 -2.52 11.99
CA GLU A 200 -10.18 -2.81 11.85
C GLU A 200 -10.79 -1.82 10.88
N GLN A 201 -11.55 -2.32 9.90
CA GLN A 201 -12.26 -1.50 8.95
C GLN A 201 -13.63 -1.12 9.50
N VAL A 202 -13.88 0.18 9.68
CA VAL A 202 -15.20 0.73 10.00
C VAL A 202 -15.87 1.22 8.70
N THR A 203 -16.91 0.53 8.27
CA THR A 203 -17.73 0.93 7.13
C THR A 203 -18.96 1.69 7.63
N VAL A 204 -19.10 2.94 7.20
CA VAL A 204 -20.25 3.79 7.51
C VAL A 204 -21.25 3.73 6.37
N ARG A 205 -22.49 3.31 6.65
CA ARG A 205 -23.59 3.27 5.68
C ARG A 205 -24.74 4.16 6.14
N PRO A 206 -25.44 4.84 5.21
CA PRO A 206 -26.62 5.62 5.58
C PRO A 206 -27.71 4.73 6.21
N GLY A 207 -28.27 5.23 7.31
CA GLY A 207 -29.47 4.72 7.97
C GLY A 207 -30.75 5.23 7.29
N HIS A 208 -31.81 5.43 8.08
CA HIS A 208 -32.99 6.17 7.63
C HIS A 208 -32.73 7.67 7.77
N PRO A 209 -33.29 8.55 6.89
CA PRO A 209 -33.14 9.99 7.02
C PRO A 209 -33.54 10.50 8.41
N GLY A 210 -32.70 11.34 9.02
CA GLY A 210 -32.87 11.83 10.39
C GLY A 210 -32.43 10.84 11.49
N GLY A 211 -32.10 9.61 11.12
CA GLY A 211 -31.58 8.58 12.03
C GLY A 211 -30.06 8.44 11.99
N ALA A 212 -29.52 7.65 12.92
CA ALA A 212 -28.10 7.32 12.96
C ALA A 212 -27.66 6.52 11.73
N ALA A 213 -26.42 6.73 11.28
CA ALA A 213 -25.78 5.88 10.29
C ALA A 213 -25.57 4.46 10.83
N ARG A 214 -25.57 3.45 9.95
CA ARG A 214 -25.19 2.08 10.31
C ARG A 214 -23.68 1.95 10.22
N LEU A 215 -23.08 1.29 11.21
CA LEU A 215 -21.65 1.02 11.27
C LEU A 215 -21.44 -0.50 11.18
N GLU A 216 -20.53 -0.91 10.31
CA GLU A 216 -20.07 -2.29 10.17
C GLU A 216 -18.57 -2.33 10.45
N ILE A 217 -18.12 -3.16 11.41
CA ILE A 217 -16.71 -3.32 11.78
C ILE A 217 -16.20 -4.67 11.27
N SER A 218 -15.01 -4.69 10.65
CA SER A 218 -14.40 -5.92 10.15
C SER A 218 -12.87 -5.93 10.34
N PRO A 219 -12.28 -6.93 11.01
CA PRO A 219 -12.95 -7.93 11.83
C PRO A 219 -13.61 -7.29 13.06
N SER A 220 -14.76 -7.80 13.48
CA SER A 220 -15.38 -7.38 14.75
C SER A 220 -14.86 -8.28 15.87
N VAL A 221 -13.84 -7.83 16.60
CA VAL A 221 -13.26 -8.58 17.74
C VAL A 221 -13.73 -8.08 19.11
N GLY A 222 -14.62 -7.06 19.14
CA GLY A 222 -15.32 -6.64 20.37
C GLY A 222 -14.53 -5.72 21.31
N GLU A 223 -13.33 -5.30 20.93
CA GLU A 223 -12.44 -4.48 21.77
C GLU A 223 -12.68 -2.96 21.62
N LEU A 224 -13.40 -2.53 20.58
CA LEU A 224 -13.69 -1.11 20.33
C LEU A 224 -15.00 -0.65 20.97
N VAL A 225 -14.93 0.42 21.75
CA VAL A 225 -16.10 1.19 22.17
C VAL A 225 -16.43 2.23 21.10
N ILE A 226 -17.55 2.06 20.39
CA ILE A 226 -17.97 2.98 19.33
C ILE A 226 -19.02 3.97 19.84
N LEU A 227 -18.70 5.26 19.73
CA LEU A 227 -19.63 6.37 19.92
C LEU A 227 -20.14 6.86 18.54
N ASN A 228 -21.30 6.37 18.11
CA ASN A 228 -21.88 6.75 16.83
C ASN A 228 -22.70 8.05 16.94
N GLN A 229 -22.13 9.16 16.48
CA GLN A 229 -22.81 10.48 16.39
C GLN A 229 -23.14 10.86 14.94
N VAL A 230 -22.98 9.95 13.99
CA VAL A 230 -23.18 10.23 12.56
C VAL A 230 -24.67 10.14 12.24
N LEU A 231 -25.24 11.23 11.73
CA LEU A 231 -26.64 11.29 11.27
C LEU A 231 -26.73 11.12 9.76
N THR A 232 -27.77 10.42 9.33
CA THR A 232 -28.10 10.25 7.92
C THR A 232 -28.95 11.43 7.46
N THR A 233 -28.42 12.25 6.56
CA THR A 233 -29.19 13.33 5.93
C THR A 233 -30.08 12.77 4.81
N ALA A 234 -31.15 13.49 4.48
CA ALA A 234 -31.89 13.21 3.25
C ALA A 234 -30.96 13.37 2.03
N THR A 235 -31.22 12.63 0.95
CA THR A 235 -30.54 12.86 -0.33
C THR A 235 -30.76 14.31 -0.74
N PRO A 236 -29.70 15.08 -1.03
CA PRO A 236 -29.86 16.42 -1.61
C PRO A 236 -30.71 16.29 -2.87
N GLY A 237 -31.79 17.07 -2.95
CA GLY A 237 -32.77 16.96 -4.03
C GLY A 237 -32.11 17.01 -5.41
N VAL A 238 -32.50 16.06 -6.25
CA VAL A 238 -32.42 16.20 -7.71
C VAL A 238 -33.50 17.18 -8.15
#